data_AF-A0A7W7Z8P7-F1
#
_entry.id   AF-A0A7W7Z8P7-F1
#
_cell.length_a   1.000
_cell.length_b   1.000
_cell.length_c   1.000
_cell.angle_alpha   90.00
_cell.angle_beta   90.00
_cell.angle_gamma   90.00
#
_symmetry.space_group_name_H-M   'P 1'
#
loop_
_entity.id
_entity.type
_entity.pdbx_description
1 polymer ?
#
loop_
_entity_poly.entity_id
_entity_poly.type
_entity_poly.pdbx_seq_one_letter_code
_entity_poly.pdbx_strand_id
1 'polypeptide(L)'
;MWRYFKAAFLVGVDVPGVGRLPINAMAAFAVAALGFVEPSVWLAGLGIEAAVVSSLAFNSRFQNVVDALALPASVKAEADKRSALIAALPANLNARLVALHKTATRVIAICQKLGAEPETIAGTQASLDKLEWICLKLLIARDHLVNDLGLESAESLDGRIAALRKQLPDGTGAAAPSTGLQRSQMATLDLLERRMANLRNRETLLAENESDLCRIEAQVELMRENAAIEGKPAAVDTEIEFASDLRSTEIYGTHGELVRDLDAARSGS
;
A
#
# COMPACT_ATOMS: atom_id res chain seq x y z
N MET A 1 -22.45 16.67 13.41
CA MET A 1 -23.88 16.41 13.71
C MET A 1 -24.81 16.78 12.57
N TRP A 2 -25.04 18.07 12.27
CA TRP A 2 -25.95 18.50 11.18
C TRP A 2 -25.65 17.88 9.80
N ARG A 3 -24.34 17.67 9.49
CA ARG A 3 -23.89 16.98 8.27
C ARG A 3 -24.42 15.55 8.15
N TYR A 4 -24.46 14.80 9.25
CA TYR A 4 -24.96 13.43 9.27
C TYR A 4 -26.47 13.37 9.11
N PHE A 5 -27.22 14.32 9.70
CA PHE A 5 -28.67 14.44 9.48
C PHE A 5 -29.01 14.74 8.02
N LYS A 6 -28.29 15.70 7.39
CA LYS A 6 -28.45 15.98 5.96
C LYS A 6 -28.13 14.75 5.10
N ALA A 7 -27.03 14.07 5.38
CA ALA A 7 -26.63 12.89 4.64
C ALA A 7 -27.65 11.74 4.82
N ALA A 8 -28.16 11.53 6.04
CA ALA A 8 -29.15 10.50 6.35
C ALA A 8 -30.50 10.77 5.65
N PHE A 9 -30.92 12.03 5.57
CA PHE A 9 -32.11 12.44 4.86
C PHE A 9 -31.97 12.31 3.32
N LEU A 10 -30.75 12.49 2.81
CA LEU A 10 -30.43 12.39 1.38
C LEU A 10 -29.83 11.03 0.98
N VAL A 11 -29.97 10.00 1.82
CA VAL A 11 -29.56 8.64 1.45
C VAL A 11 -30.34 8.21 0.23
N GLY A 12 -29.62 8.07 -0.89
CA GLY A 12 -30.20 7.67 -2.16
C GLY A 12 -29.71 6.31 -2.62
N VAL A 13 -30.65 5.51 -3.12
CA VAL A 13 -30.40 4.24 -3.79
C VAL A 13 -30.27 4.51 -5.28
N ASP A 14 -29.27 3.89 -5.91
CA ASP A 14 -29.08 3.98 -7.35
C ASP A 14 -30.14 3.11 -8.05
N VAL A 15 -31.02 3.77 -8.79
CA VAL A 15 -32.02 3.10 -9.62
C VAL A 15 -31.58 3.18 -11.08
N PRO A 16 -31.43 2.04 -11.80
CA PRO A 16 -30.98 2.05 -13.19
C PRO A 16 -31.94 2.88 -14.06
N GLY A 17 -31.39 3.89 -14.75
CA GLY A 17 -32.11 4.77 -15.67
C GLY A 17 -32.63 6.10 -15.09
N VAL A 18 -32.73 6.27 -13.77
CA VAL A 18 -33.25 7.50 -13.13
C VAL A 18 -32.20 8.23 -12.29
N GLY A 19 -31.11 7.54 -11.92
CA GLY A 19 -30.05 8.08 -11.07
C GLY A 19 -30.31 7.85 -9.58
N ARG A 20 -29.60 8.59 -8.74
CA ARG A 20 -29.60 8.39 -7.28
C ARG A 20 -30.78 9.11 -6.62
N LEU A 21 -31.80 8.36 -6.23
CA LEU A 21 -33.05 8.91 -5.69
C LEU A 21 -33.02 8.91 -4.15
N PRO A 22 -33.17 10.07 -3.49
CA PRO A 22 -33.20 10.16 -2.03
C PRO A 22 -34.51 9.58 -1.48
N ILE A 23 -34.47 8.34 -0.99
CA ILE A 23 -35.66 7.59 -0.58
C ILE A 23 -36.39 8.27 0.57
N ASN A 24 -35.66 8.79 1.55
CA ASN A 24 -36.26 9.47 2.70
C ASN A 24 -36.98 10.75 2.27
N ALA A 25 -36.38 11.57 1.41
CA ALA A 25 -37.05 12.75 0.86
C ALA A 25 -38.32 12.41 0.04
N MET A 26 -38.32 11.28 -0.68
CA MET A 26 -39.51 10.79 -1.37
C MET A 26 -40.59 10.31 -0.40
N ALA A 27 -40.20 9.60 0.66
CA ALA A 27 -41.12 9.17 1.71
C ALA A 27 -41.73 10.37 2.46
N ALA A 28 -40.93 11.38 2.80
CA ALA A 28 -41.39 12.63 3.38
C ALA A 28 -42.42 13.33 2.48
N PHE A 29 -42.15 13.38 1.18
CA PHE A 29 -43.05 13.99 0.20
C PHE A 29 -44.36 13.21 0.08
N ALA A 30 -44.30 11.88 0.07
CA ALA A 30 -45.48 11.02 0.04
C ALA A 30 -46.34 11.20 1.31
N VAL A 31 -45.72 11.24 2.49
CA VAL A 31 -46.39 11.51 3.78
C VAL A 31 -47.03 12.90 3.79
N ALA A 32 -46.31 13.92 3.30
CA ALA A 32 -46.84 15.27 3.22
C ALA A 32 -48.08 15.35 2.32
N ALA A 33 -48.02 14.71 1.13
CA ALA A 33 -49.14 14.64 0.20
C ALA A 33 -50.34 13.86 0.77
N LEU A 34 -50.11 12.72 1.42
CA LEU A 34 -51.17 11.92 2.05
C LEU A 34 -51.83 12.64 3.23
N GLY A 35 -51.07 13.42 4.00
CA GLY A 35 -51.65 14.10 5.16
C GLY A 35 -52.53 15.32 4.84
N PHE A 36 -52.60 15.74 3.58
CA PHE A 36 -53.69 16.64 3.12
C PHE A 36 -55.06 15.96 3.13
N VAL A 37 -55.09 14.63 3.02
CA VAL A 37 -56.33 13.83 3.13
C VAL A 37 -56.61 13.49 4.60
N GLU A 38 -55.57 13.15 5.37
CA GLU A 38 -55.72 12.73 6.76
C GLU A 38 -54.60 13.32 7.66
N PRO A 39 -54.90 14.38 8.44
CA PRO A 39 -53.87 15.14 9.17
C PRO A 39 -53.07 14.34 10.23
N SER A 40 -53.60 13.22 10.72
CA SER A 40 -52.90 12.32 11.64
C SER A 40 -51.66 11.66 11.01
N VAL A 41 -51.66 11.52 9.68
CA VAL A 41 -50.53 10.97 8.91
C VAL A 41 -49.31 11.89 8.97
N TRP A 42 -49.51 13.21 9.10
CA TRP A 42 -48.38 14.14 9.29
C TRP A 42 -47.63 13.83 10.58
N LEU A 43 -48.32 13.69 11.71
CA LEU A 43 -47.65 13.40 12.99
C LEU A 43 -46.98 12.02 13.00
N ALA A 44 -47.66 11.00 12.47
CA ALA A 44 -47.11 9.64 12.42
C ALA A 44 -45.89 9.56 11.49
N GLY A 45 -45.97 10.12 10.29
CA GLY A 45 -44.88 10.07 9.32
C GLY A 45 -43.67 10.90 9.72
N LEU A 46 -43.87 12.12 10.26
CA LEU A 46 -42.77 12.95 10.76
C LEU A 46 -42.07 12.30 11.97
N GLY A 47 -42.84 11.62 12.83
CA GLY A 47 -42.29 10.85 13.95
C GLY A 47 -41.43 9.66 13.51
N ILE A 48 -41.93 8.87 12.55
CA ILE A 48 -41.19 7.72 11.99
C ILE A 48 -39.91 8.20 11.30
N GLU A 49 -40.00 9.23 10.47
CA GLU A 49 -38.84 9.75 9.75
C GLU A 49 -37.80 10.34 10.70
N ALA A 50 -38.22 11.11 11.71
CA ALA A 50 -37.32 11.62 12.74
C ALA A 50 -36.63 10.49 13.51
N ALA A 51 -37.33 9.39 13.82
CA ALA A 51 -36.75 8.23 14.48
C ALA A 51 -35.73 7.51 13.59
N VAL A 52 -36.05 7.30 12.31
CA VAL A 52 -35.16 6.64 11.34
C VAL A 52 -33.91 7.48 11.09
N VAL A 53 -34.07 8.77 10.79
CA VAL A 53 -32.95 9.68 10.52
C VAL A 53 -32.06 9.83 11.74
N SER A 54 -32.64 9.96 12.94
CA SER A 54 -31.87 10.02 14.18
C SER A 54 -31.11 8.72 14.41
N SER A 55 -31.77 7.56 14.27
CA SER A 55 -31.13 6.25 14.41
C SER A 55 -29.94 6.08 13.44
N LEU A 56 -30.11 6.49 12.18
CA LEU A 56 -29.05 6.44 11.17
C LEU A 56 -27.91 7.42 11.47
N ALA A 57 -28.25 8.64 11.90
CA ALA A 57 -27.28 9.68 12.25
C ALA A 57 -26.42 9.32 13.46
N PHE A 58 -26.95 8.54 14.42
CA PHE A 58 -26.19 8.03 15.58
C PHE A 58 -25.43 6.74 15.30
N ASN A 59 -25.59 6.11 14.13
CA ASN A 59 -24.86 4.91 13.78
C ASN A 59 -23.42 5.24 13.35
N SER A 60 -22.43 4.73 14.07
CA SER A 60 -21.00 4.95 13.79
C SER A 60 -20.58 4.49 12.40
N ARG A 61 -21.19 3.40 11.88
CA ARG A 61 -20.92 2.94 10.50
C ARG A 61 -21.37 3.96 9.46
N PHE A 62 -22.53 4.59 9.68
CA PHE A 62 -23.05 5.60 8.77
C PHE A 62 -22.18 6.87 8.81
N GLN A 63 -21.79 7.31 10.01
CA GLN A 63 -20.87 8.44 10.17
C GLN A 63 -19.56 8.21 9.43
N ASN A 64 -18.95 7.02 9.58
CA ASN A 64 -17.71 6.67 8.88
C ASN A 64 -17.85 6.71 7.35
N VAL A 65 -18.97 6.25 6.80
CA VAL A 65 -19.23 6.31 5.34
C VAL A 65 -19.39 7.76 4.87
N VAL A 66 -20.11 8.58 5.63
CA VAL A 66 -20.30 10.01 5.31
C VAL A 66 -18.98 10.77 5.40
N ASP A 67 -18.16 10.45 6.40
CA ASP A 67 -16.85 11.08 6.57
C ASP A 67 -15.89 10.65 5.45
N ALA A 68 -15.91 9.38 5.04
CA ALA A 68 -15.16 8.91 3.87
C ALA A 68 -15.61 9.57 2.56
N LEU A 69 -16.91 9.83 2.39
CA LEU A 69 -17.45 10.55 1.24
C LEU A 69 -17.12 12.05 1.25
N ALA A 70 -16.85 12.62 2.42
CA ALA A 70 -16.49 14.02 2.59
C ALA A 70 -14.97 14.28 2.44
N LEU A 71 -14.17 13.23 2.25
CA LEU A 71 -12.74 13.38 2.01
C LEU A 71 -12.47 14.11 0.68
N PRO A 72 -11.41 14.93 0.62
CA PRO A 72 -10.96 15.53 -0.64
C PRO A 72 -10.70 14.45 -1.69
N ALA A 73 -10.94 14.77 -2.97
CA ALA A 73 -10.67 13.86 -4.07
C ALA A 73 -9.20 13.39 -4.11
N SER A 74 -8.26 14.21 -3.65
CA SER A 74 -6.84 13.86 -3.53
C SER A 74 -6.59 12.75 -2.51
N VAL A 75 -7.19 12.83 -1.32
CA VAL A 75 -7.06 11.81 -0.26
C VAL A 75 -7.70 10.50 -0.68
N LYS A 76 -8.85 10.58 -1.36
CA LYS A 76 -9.52 9.39 -1.91
C LYS A 76 -8.67 8.72 -2.99
N ALA A 77 -8.09 9.49 -3.90
CA ALA A 77 -7.20 8.98 -4.93
C ALA A 77 -5.93 8.33 -4.33
N GLU A 78 -5.37 8.88 -3.25
CA GLU A 78 -4.26 8.27 -2.52
C GLU A 78 -4.65 6.91 -1.92
N ALA A 79 -5.81 6.83 -1.25
CA ALA A 79 -6.31 5.59 -0.67
C ALA A 79 -6.59 4.53 -1.75
N ASP A 80 -7.19 4.92 -2.87
CA ASP A 80 -7.47 4.04 -4.00
C ASP A 80 -6.16 3.50 -4.61
N LYS A 81 -5.15 4.36 -4.83
CA LYS A 81 -3.82 3.96 -5.33
C LYS A 81 -3.11 3.00 -4.36
N ARG A 82 -3.14 3.27 -3.05
CA ARG A 82 -2.58 2.38 -2.02
C ARG A 82 -3.29 1.01 -2.03
N SER A 83 -4.62 1.00 -2.15
CA SER A 83 -5.39 -0.24 -2.20
C SER A 83 -5.07 -1.08 -3.44
N ALA A 84 -4.82 -0.44 -4.58
CA ALA A 84 -4.41 -1.10 -5.81
C ALA A 84 -3.04 -1.78 -5.66
N LEU A 85 -2.09 -1.12 -4.99
CA LEU A 85 -0.78 -1.71 -4.69
C LEU A 85 -0.88 -2.91 -3.74
N ILE A 86 -1.71 -2.82 -2.70
CA ILE A 86 -1.97 -3.92 -1.75
C ILE A 86 -2.62 -5.12 -2.47
N ALA A 87 -3.52 -4.87 -3.42
CA ALA A 87 -4.18 -5.89 -4.20
C ALA A 87 -3.24 -6.57 -5.22
N ALA A 88 -2.19 -5.88 -5.68
CA ALA A 88 -1.19 -6.43 -6.58
C ALA A 88 -0.20 -7.37 -5.88
N LEU A 89 -0.07 -7.29 -4.55
CA LEU A 89 0.86 -8.11 -3.78
C LEU A 89 0.41 -9.57 -3.66
N PRO A 90 1.33 -10.55 -3.77
CA PRO A 90 1.01 -11.95 -3.52
C PRO A 90 0.67 -12.19 -2.04
N ALA A 91 -0.08 -13.27 -1.79
CA ALA A 91 -0.67 -13.56 -0.48
C ALA A 91 0.35 -13.63 0.68
N ASN A 92 1.56 -14.12 0.42
CA ASN A 92 2.64 -14.19 1.41
C ASN A 92 3.16 -12.81 1.82
N LEU A 93 3.31 -11.88 0.87
CA LEU A 93 3.76 -10.51 1.15
C LEU A 93 2.65 -9.68 1.79
N ASN A 94 1.41 -9.91 1.36
CA ASN A 94 0.24 -9.32 2.01
C ASN A 94 0.14 -9.75 3.48
N ALA A 95 0.39 -11.03 3.79
CA ALA A 95 0.39 -11.53 5.17
C ALA A 95 1.43 -10.82 6.06
N ARG A 96 2.65 -10.53 5.56
CA ARG A 96 3.65 -9.74 6.31
C ARG A 96 3.16 -8.31 6.57
N LEU A 97 2.61 -7.65 5.56
CA LEU A 97 2.06 -6.29 5.72
C LEU A 97 0.93 -6.25 6.76
N VAL A 98 0.02 -7.23 6.72
CA VAL A 98 -1.09 -7.36 7.68
C VAL A 98 -0.56 -7.62 9.09
N ALA A 99 0.49 -8.44 9.24
CA ALA A 99 1.12 -8.69 10.53
C ALA A 99 1.72 -7.40 11.11
N LEU A 100 2.47 -6.64 10.31
CA LEU A 100 3.04 -5.36 10.70
C LEU A 100 1.95 -4.36 11.13
N HIS A 101 0.91 -4.21 10.31
CA HIS A 101 -0.22 -3.31 10.57
C HIS A 101 -0.95 -3.68 11.87
N LYS A 102 -1.12 -4.98 12.14
CA LYS A 102 -1.71 -5.48 13.40
C LYS A 102 -0.84 -5.11 14.60
N THR A 103 0.48 -5.25 14.48
CA THR A 103 1.42 -4.86 15.55
C THR A 103 1.38 -3.36 15.78
N ALA A 104 1.42 -2.54 14.72
CA ALA A 104 1.30 -1.08 14.78
C ALA A 104 0.01 -0.63 15.50
N THR A 105 -1.14 -1.21 15.11
CA THR A 105 -2.44 -0.94 15.76
C THR A 105 -2.41 -1.29 17.25
N ARG A 106 -1.71 -2.38 17.61
CA ARG A 106 -1.55 -2.79 19.01
C ARG A 106 -0.71 -1.79 19.81
N VAL A 107 0.34 -1.20 19.22
CA VAL A 107 1.12 -0.13 19.86
C VAL A 107 0.21 1.04 20.24
N ILE A 108 -0.57 1.54 19.28
CA ILE A 108 -1.49 2.65 19.49
C ILE A 108 -2.52 2.33 20.58
N ALA A 109 -3.10 1.13 20.55
CA ALA A 109 -4.05 0.69 21.56
C ALA A 109 -3.44 0.61 22.97
N ILE A 110 -2.16 0.25 23.09
CA ILE A 110 -1.44 0.25 24.38
C ILE A 110 -1.25 1.69 24.88
N CYS A 111 -0.79 2.61 24.02
CA CYS A 111 -0.62 4.01 24.37
C CYS A 111 -1.93 4.65 24.85
N GLN A 112 -3.04 4.38 24.16
CA GLN A 112 -4.37 4.86 24.54
C GLN A 112 -4.80 4.30 25.92
N LYS A 113 -4.56 3.02 26.19
CA LYS A 113 -4.91 2.39 27.47
C LYS A 113 -4.11 2.91 28.65
N LEU A 114 -2.85 3.25 28.42
CA LEU A 114 -1.95 3.79 29.45
C LEU A 114 -2.10 5.30 29.64
N GLY A 115 -3.01 5.95 28.91
CA GLY A 115 -3.30 7.37 29.07
C GLY A 115 -2.21 8.29 28.52
N ALA A 116 -1.49 7.84 27.47
CA ALA A 116 -0.53 8.69 26.79
C ALA A 116 -1.19 9.97 26.26
N GLU A 117 -0.42 11.06 26.19
CA GLU A 117 -0.92 12.32 25.69
C GLU A 117 -1.35 12.21 24.21
N PRO A 118 -2.44 12.91 23.80
CA PRO A 118 -2.94 12.84 22.42
C PRO A 118 -1.87 13.16 21.37
N GLU A 119 -0.98 14.12 21.66
CA GLU A 119 0.11 14.50 20.77
C GLU A 119 1.15 13.37 20.60
N THR A 120 1.46 12.65 21.68
CA THR A 120 2.36 11.49 21.63
C THR A 120 1.75 10.36 20.81
N ILE A 121 0.45 10.11 20.97
CA ILE A 121 -0.27 9.10 20.18
C ILE A 121 -0.27 9.49 18.68
N ALA A 122 -0.54 10.76 18.36
CA ALA A 122 -0.54 11.24 16.99
C ALA A 122 0.85 11.15 16.33
N GLY A 123 1.92 11.53 17.05
CA GLY A 123 3.29 11.38 16.57
C GLY A 123 3.67 9.92 16.32
N THR A 124 3.30 9.02 17.24
CA THR A 124 3.53 7.58 17.10
C THR A 124 2.80 7.00 15.90
N GLN A 125 1.54 7.39 15.71
CA GLN A 125 0.75 6.97 14.56
C GLN A 125 1.40 7.42 13.26
N ALA A 126 1.84 8.67 13.17
CA ALA A 126 2.53 9.19 11.99
C ALA A 126 3.84 8.43 11.69
N SER A 127 4.62 8.07 12.72
CA SER A 127 5.83 7.26 12.54
C SER A 127 5.52 5.83 12.07
N LEU A 128 4.49 5.19 12.64
CA LEU A 128 4.04 3.87 12.21
C LEU A 128 3.51 3.88 10.77
N ASP A 129 2.75 4.91 10.39
CA ASP A 129 2.23 5.08 9.02
C ASP A 129 3.38 5.26 8.01
N LYS A 130 4.47 5.94 8.40
CA LYS A 130 5.69 6.04 7.58
C LYS A 130 6.39 4.69 7.43
N LEU A 131 6.57 3.95 8.52
CA LEU A 131 7.19 2.62 8.49
C LEU A 131 6.37 1.63 7.66
N GLU A 132 5.05 1.66 7.78
CA GLU A 132 4.15 0.82 6.99
C GLU A 132 4.23 1.17 5.50
N TRP A 133 4.33 2.46 5.15
CA TRP A 133 4.53 2.89 3.76
C TRP A 133 5.87 2.39 3.19
N ILE A 134 6.96 2.52 3.95
CA ILE A 134 8.28 2.03 3.52
C ILE A 134 8.26 0.52 3.37
N CYS A 135 7.66 -0.21 4.31
CA CYS A 135 7.47 -1.65 4.22
C CYS A 135 6.72 -2.03 2.93
N LEU A 136 5.61 -1.35 2.62
CA LEU A 136 4.85 -1.58 1.40
C LEU A 136 5.71 -1.40 0.14
N LYS A 137 6.53 -0.34 0.07
CA LYS A 137 7.46 -0.16 -1.06
C LYS A 137 8.48 -1.28 -1.17
N LEU A 138 9.08 -1.69 -0.06
CA LEU A 138 10.05 -2.79 -0.04
C LEU A 138 9.41 -4.10 -0.51
N LEU A 139 8.16 -4.38 -0.10
CA LEU A 139 7.43 -5.57 -0.55
C LEU A 139 7.15 -5.54 -2.06
N ILE A 140 6.77 -4.39 -2.62
CA ILE A 140 6.56 -4.22 -4.07
C ILE A 140 7.88 -4.40 -4.83
N ALA A 141 8.95 -3.78 -4.34
CA ALA A 141 10.29 -3.94 -4.89
C ALA A 141 10.72 -5.41 -4.91
N ARG A 142 10.51 -6.13 -3.81
CA ARG A 142 10.81 -7.56 -3.69
C ARG A 142 10.01 -8.38 -4.70
N ASP A 143 8.71 -8.11 -4.84
CA ASP A 143 7.87 -8.84 -5.78
C ASP A 143 8.34 -8.66 -7.23
N HIS A 144 8.64 -7.42 -7.62
CA HIS A 144 9.19 -7.11 -8.93
C HIS A 144 10.56 -7.80 -9.16
N LEU A 145 11.47 -7.73 -8.18
CA LEU A 145 12.78 -8.39 -8.27
C LEU A 145 12.65 -9.92 -8.42
N VAL A 146 11.65 -10.55 -7.79
CA VAL A 146 11.43 -12.00 -7.88
C VAL A 146 10.75 -12.40 -9.20
N ASN A 147 9.73 -11.66 -9.63
CA ASN A 147 8.83 -12.08 -10.71
C ASN A 147 9.27 -11.60 -12.10
N ASP A 148 9.81 -10.38 -12.24
CA ASP A 148 10.08 -9.79 -13.56
C ASP A 148 11.47 -10.15 -14.12
N LEU A 149 12.41 -10.56 -13.28
CA LEU A 149 13.82 -10.78 -13.68
C LEU A 149 14.15 -12.22 -14.12
N GLY A 150 13.15 -13.05 -14.41
CA GLY A 150 13.31 -14.36 -15.04
C GLY A 150 13.80 -15.51 -14.14
N LEU A 151 13.46 -16.73 -14.55
CA LEU A 151 13.68 -18.00 -13.82
C LEU A 151 15.03 -18.70 -14.13
N GLU A 152 15.91 -18.08 -14.93
CA GLU A 152 17.19 -18.70 -15.29
C GLU A 152 18.12 -18.70 -14.06
N SER A 153 18.65 -19.87 -13.68
CA SER A 153 19.50 -20.01 -12.50
C SER A 153 20.93 -19.55 -12.78
N ALA A 154 21.59 -18.99 -11.77
CA ALA A 154 23.01 -18.65 -11.82
C ALA A 154 23.86 -19.84 -12.28
N GLU A 155 23.56 -21.03 -11.78
CA GLU A 155 24.27 -22.27 -12.13
C GLU A 155 24.17 -22.61 -13.62
N SER A 156 22.99 -22.43 -14.22
CA SER A 156 22.78 -22.68 -15.65
C SER A 156 23.53 -21.68 -16.54
N LEU A 157 23.55 -20.40 -16.15
CA LEU A 157 24.30 -19.35 -16.86
C LEU A 157 25.81 -19.56 -16.72
N ASP A 158 26.30 -19.94 -15.54
CA ASP A 158 27.72 -20.19 -15.29
C ASP A 158 28.23 -21.38 -16.12
N GLY A 159 27.45 -22.47 -16.17
CA GLY A 159 27.75 -23.61 -17.03
C GLY A 159 27.82 -23.24 -18.52
N ARG A 160 26.91 -22.39 -19.00
CA ARG A 160 26.92 -21.89 -20.39
C ARG A 160 28.13 -20.99 -20.67
N ILE A 161 28.45 -20.07 -19.75
CA ILE A 161 29.63 -19.19 -19.84
C ILE A 161 30.90 -20.04 -19.88
N ALA A 162 31.04 -21.01 -18.97
CA ALA A 162 32.20 -21.89 -18.90
C ALA A 162 32.35 -22.76 -20.16
N ALA A 163 31.24 -23.29 -20.70
CA ALA A 163 31.25 -24.05 -21.95
C ALA A 163 31.69 -23.18 -23.13
N LEU A 164 31.17 -21.95 -23.23
CA LEU A 164 31.54 -21.03 -24.31
C LEU A 164 33.01 -20.58 -24.21
N ARG A 165 33.49 -20.30 -22.99
CA ARG A 165 34.90 -19.96 -22.73
C ARG A 165 35.86 -21.09 -23.12
N LYS A 166 35.48 -22.35 -22.89
CA LYS A 166 36.27 -23.53 -23.33
C LYS A 166 36.32 -23.71 -24.84
N GLN A 167 35.33 -23.20 -25.58
CA GLN A 167 35.26 -23.27 -27.04
C GLN A 167 36.02 -22.13 -27.72
N LEU A 168 36.30 -21.05 -26.98
CA LEU A 168 37.14 -19.96 -27.44
C LEU A 168 38.62 -20.40 -27.37
N PRO A 169 39.36 -20.35 -28.49
CA PRO A 169 40.79 -20.69 -28.46
C PRO A 169 41.54 -19.70 -27.58
N ASP A 170 42.38 -20.20 -26.68
CA ASP A 170 43.34 -19.38 -25.94
C ASP A 170 44.21 -18.63 -26.96
N GLY A 171 44.17 -17.30 -26.92
CA GLY A 171 44.81 -16.40 -27.90
C GLY A 171 46.34 -16.48 -27.97
N THR A 172 46.97 -17.56 -27.48
CA THR A 172 48.40 -17.84 -27.48
C THR A 172 48.91 -18.53 -28.75
N GLY A 173 48.02 -18.95 -29.66
CA GLY A 173 48.38 -19.53 -30.96
C GLY A 173 48.31 -18.52 -32.11
N ALA A 174 49.46 -17.90 -32.44
CA ALA A 174 49.79 -17.12 -33.64
C ALA A 174 48.67 -16.79 -34.66
N ALA A 175 48.27 -15.51 -34.70
CA ALA A 175 47.92 -14.72 -35.90
C ALA A 175 47.00 -15.37 -36.97
N ALA A 176 45.88 -15.99 -36.58
CA ALA A 176 44.78 -16.28 -37.51
C ALA A 176 43.69 -15.17 -37.43
N PRO A 177 43.11 -14.72 -38.56
CA PRO A 177 42.01 -13.74 -38.54
C PRO A 177 40.80 -14.34 -37.81
N SER A 178 40.26 -13.61 -36.84
CA SER A 178 39.08 -14.03 -36.10
C SER A 178 37.92 -14.31 -37.07
N THR A 179 37.50 -15.57 -37.13
CA THR A 179 36.40 -16.01 -37.98
C THR A 179 35.12 -15.30 -37.55
N GLY A 180 34.16 -15.09 -38.46
CA GLY A 180 32.86 -14.50 -38.10
C GLY A 180 32.16 -15.24 -36.95
N LEU A 181 32.41 -16.55 -36.84
CA LEU A 181 31.97 -17.41 -35.74
C LEU A 181 32.59 -17.00 -34.38
N GLN A 182 33.90 -16.75 -34.33
CA GLN A 182 34.59 -16.33 -33.10
C GLN A 182 34.06 -14.98 -32.60
N ARG A 183 33.81 -14.03 -33.51
CA ARG A 183 33.17 -12.74 -33.17
C ARG A 183 31.77 -12.91 -32.60
N SER A 184 30.95 -13.78 -33.21
CA SER A 184 29.61 -14.09 -32.70
C SER A 184 29.64 -14.77 -31.32
N GLN A 185 30.60 -15.68 -31.10
CA GLN A 185 30.80 -16.34 -29.81
C GLN A 185 31.25 -15.36 -28.72
N MET A 186 32.17 -14.44 -29.02
CA MET A 186 32.57 -13.38 -28.09
C MET A 186 31.41 -12.44 -27.74
N ALA A 187 30.60 -12.04 -28.72
CA ALA A 187 29.41 -11.22 -28.47
C ALA A 187 28.37 -11.96 -27.60
N THR A 188 28.23 -13.27 -27.80
CA THR A 188 27.36 -14.12 -26.97
C THR A 188 27.91 -14.25 -25.54
N LEU A 189 29.22 -14.38 -25.38
CA LEU A 189 29.87 -14.42 -24.07
C LEU A 189 29.64 -13.12 -23.29
N ASP A 190 29.89 -11.96 -23.91
CA ASP A 190 29.66 -10.65 -23.29
C ASP A 190 28.18 -10.49 -22.86
N LEU A 191 27.24 -10.94 -23.69
CA LEU A 191 25.82 -10.93 -23.32
C LEU A 191 25.52 -11.80 -22.10
N LEU A 192 26.07 -13.02 -22.05
CA LEU A 192 25.86 -13.94 -20.92
C LEU A 192 26.53 -13.43 -19.64
N GLU A 193 27.72 -12.83 -19.73
CA GLU A 193 28.41 -12.22 -18.59
C GLU A 193 27.65 -11.02 -18.02
N ARG A 194 27.09 -10.15 -18.89
CA ARG A 194 26.21 -9.07 -18.46
C ARG A 194 24.95 -9.58 -17.78
N ARG A 195 24.34 -10.64 -18.31
CA ARG A 195 23.17 -11.28 -17.66
C ARG A 195 23.52 -11.86 -16.29
N MET A 196 24.67 -12.51 -16.16
CA MET A 196 25.17 -13.02 -14.87
C MET A 196 25.39 -11.89 -13.86
N ALA A 197 26.00 -10.78 -14.29
CA ALA A 197 26.21 -9.61 -13.45
C ALA A 197 24.86 -9.03 -12.96
N ASN A 198 23.87 -8.92 -13.85
CA ASN A 198 22.52 -8.46 -13.48
C ASN A 198 21.85 -9.41 -12.47
N LEU A 199 22.00 -10.73 -12.65
CA LEU A 199 21.46 -11.72 -11.72
C LEU A 199 22.09 -11.60 -10.32
N ARG A 200 23.41 -11.44 -10.24
CA ARG A 200 24.12 -11.23 -8.95
C ARG A 200 23.68 -9.93 -8.28
N ASN A 201 23.57 -8.84 -9.06
CA ASN A 201 23.09 -7.57 -8.52
C ASN A 201 21.66 -7.70 -7.98
N ARG A 202 20.78 -8.44 -8.65
CA ARG A 202 19.44 -8.76 -8.15
C ARG A 202 19.46 -9.51 -6.83
N GLU A 203 20.32 -10.52 -6.70
CA GLU A 203 20.46 -11.28 -5.44
C GLU A 203 20.92 -10.37 -4.29
N THR A 204 21.86 -9.47 -4.54
CA THR A 204 22.28 -8.45 -3.57
C THR A 204 21.11 -7.54 -3.17
N LEU A 205 20.38 -6.98 -4.13
CA LEU A 205 19.23 -6.12 -3.86
C LEU A 205 18.12 -6.84 -3.09
N LEU A 206 17.87 -8.11 -3.38
CA LEU A 206 16.92 -8.93 -2.63
C LEU A 206 17.36 -9.15 -1.18
N ALA A 207 18.65 -9.39 -0.96
CA ALA A 207 19.20 -9.56 0.38
C ALA A 207 19.15 -8.25 1.19
N GLU A 208 19.47 -7.12 0.57
CA GLU A 208 19.35 -5.78 1.16
C GLU A 208 17.89 -5.47 1.53
N ASN A 209 16.95 -5.72 0.60
CA ASN A 209 15.53 -5.50 0.83
C ASN A 209 14.98 -6.36 1.98
N GLU A 210 15.37 -7.64 2.04
CA GLU A 210 14.96 -8.53 3.13
C GLU A 210 15.54 -8.10 4.48
N SER A 211 16.78 -7.61 4.50
CA SER A 211 17.39 -7.03 5.70
C SER A 211 16.63 -5.78 6.17
N ASP A 212 16.28 -4.89 5.23
CA ASP A 212 15.51 -3.69 5.52
C ASP A 212 14.10 -4.01 6.03
N LEU A 213 13.41 -5.00 5.44
CA LEU A 213 12.12 -5.49 5.92
C LEU A 213 12.20 -6.03 7.34
N CYS A 214 13.18 -6.92 7.62
CA CYS A 214 13.42 -7.45 8.96
C CYS A 214 13.69 -6.34 9.97
N ARG A 215 14.44 -5.30 9.58
CA ARG A 215 14.73 -4.16 10.44
C ARG A 215 13.50 -3.33 10.77
N ILE A 216 12.61 -3.09 9.81
CA ILE A 216 11.33 -2.40 10.05
C ILE A 216 10.45 -3.21 11.00
N GLU A 217 10.34 -4.52 10.78
CA GLU A 217 9.56 -5.42 11.65
C GLU A 217 10.09 -5.40 13.09
N ALA A 218 11.41 -5.50 13.26
CA ALA A 218 12.06 -5.39 14.56
C ALA A 218 11.83 -4.03 15.24
N GLN A 219 11.87 -2.93 14.47
CA GLN A 219 11.62 -1.59 14.99
C GLN A 219 10.19 -1.44 15.52
N VAL A 220 9.19 -1.94 14.79
CA VAL A 220 7.79 -1.88 15.23
C VAL A 220 7.57 -2.75 16.47
N GLU A 221 8.25 -3.89 16.57
CA GLU A 221 8.18 -4.73 17.76
C GLU A 221 8.84 -4.06 18.97
N LEU A 222 9.97 -3.39 18.79
CA LEU A 222 10.61 -2.57 19.82
C LEU A 222 9.69 -1.43 20.29
N MET A 223 9.00 -0.77 19.37
CA MET A 223 7.99 0.26 19.72
C MET A 223 6.86 -0.34 20.56
N ARG A 224 6.41 -1.56 20.24
CA ARG A 224 5.39 -2.29 21.01
C ARG A 224 5.87 -2.61 22.42
N GLU A 225 7.12 -3.04 22.57
CA GLU A 225 7.73 -3.35 23.87
C GLU A 225 7.88 -2.08 24.71
N ASN A 226 8.42 -1.01 24.15
CA ASN A 226 8.58 0.28 24.84
C ASN A 226 7.23 0.86 25.27
N ALA A 227 6.22 0.82 24.39
CA ALA A 227 4.87 1.26 24.73
C ALA A 227 4.27 0.46 25.91
N ALA A 228 4.60 -0.83 26.03
CA ALA A 228 4.11 -1.67 27.13
C ALA A 228 4.82 -1.42 28.46
N ILE A 229 6.10 -1.03 28.44
CA ILE A 229 6.92 -0.81 29.63
C ILE A 229 6.73 0.60 30.19
N GLU A 230 6.86 1.61 29.34
CA GLU A 230 6.99 3.01 29.78
C GLU A 230 5.69 3.81 29.64
N GLY A 231 4.67 3.24 28.99
CA GLY A 231 3.46 3.96 28.60
C GLY A 231 3.71 5.09 27.59
N LYS A 232 4.96 5.26 27.15
CA LYS A 232 5.40 6.18 26.13
C LYS A 232 6.17 5.38 25.08
N PRO A 233 5.70 5.34 23.83
CA PRO A 233 6.54 4.85 22.75
C PRO A 233 7.75 5.78 22.65
N ALA A 234 8.96 5.23 22.74
CA ALA A 234 10.18 6.02 22.53
C ALA A 234 10.04 6.80 21.22
N ALA A 235 10.45 8.08 21.22
CA ALA A 235 10.52 8.87 20.00
C ALA A 235 11.47 8.15 19.05
N VAL A 236 10.90 7.46 18.06
CA VAL A 236 11.70 6.77 17.05
C VAL A 236 12.28 7.84 16.16
N ASP A 237 13.60 8.00 16.19
CA ASP A 237 14.32 8.61 15.09
C ASP A 237 14.04 7.75 13.86
N THR A 238 13.08 8.21 13.06
CA THR A 238 12.75 7.64 11.74
C THR A 238 13.86 7.85 10.70
N GLU A 239 15.05 8.29 11.11
CA GLU A 239 16.29 8.21 10.33
C GLU A 239 16.80 6.77 10.28
N ILE A 240 15.97 5.86 9.78
CA ILE A 240 16.43 4.54 9.40
C ILE A 240 17.16 4.69 8.07
N GLU A 241 18.49 4.60 8.09
CA GLU A 241 19.29 4.58 6.87
C GLU A 241 19.09 3.23 6.15
N PHE A 242 18.29 3.22 5.08
CA PHE A 242 18.02 2.03 4.28
C PHE A 242 19.20 1.68 3.37
N ALA A 243 19.54 0.39 3.33
CA ALA A 243 20.54 -0.11 2.38
C ALA A 243 19.97 -0.07 0.95
N SER A 244 18.66 -0.34 0.83
CA SER A 244 17.95 -0.27 -0.44
C SER A 244 17.76 1.17 -0.92
N ASP A 245 18.17 1.47 -2.16
CA ASP A 245 17.87 2.77 -2.79
C ASP A 245 16.41 2.85 -3.25
N LEU A 246 15.53 3.16 -2.31
CA LEU A 246 14.09 3.35 -2.51
C LEU A 246 13.73 4.58 -3.38
N ARG A 247 14.71 5.34 -3.86
CA ARG A 247 14.47 6.51 -4.74
C ARG A 247 14.42 6.12 -6.20
N SER A 248 15.04 5.00 -6.57
CA SER A 248 15.08 4.56 -7.96
C SER A 248 13.72 3.96 -8.36
N THR A 249 13.08 4.60 -9.36
CA THR A 249 11.77 4.15 -9.86
C THR A 249 11.85 2.78 -10.55
N GLU A 250 13.05 2.41 -11.02
CA GLU A 250 13.34 1.15 -11.72
C GLU A 250 13.15 -0.09 -10.84
N ILE A 251 13.35 0.02 -9.53
CA ILE A 251 13.20 -1.10 -8.59
C ILE A 251 11.74 -1.54 -8.44
N TYR A 252 10.77 -0.68 -8.79
CA TYR A 252 9.33 -0.94 -8.64
C TYR A 252 8.64 -1.41 -9.92
N GLY A 253 9.37 -1.54 -11.04
CA GLY A 253 8.81 -2.01 -12.32
C GLY A 253 7.58 -1.22 -12.78
N THR A 254 6.53 -1.95 -13.17
CA THR A 254 5.25 -1.37 -13.62
C THR A 254 4.53 -0.56 -12.55
N HIS A 255 4.88 -0.74 -11.27
CA HIS A 255 4.28 -0.01 -10.15
C HIS A 255 5.04 1.27 -9.78
N GLY A 256 6.16 1.57 -10.44
CA GLY A 256 6.99 2.74 -10.11
C GLY A 256 6.28 4.08 -10.25
N GLU A 257 5.41 4.24 -11.25
CA GLU A 257 4.63 5.48 -11.42
C GLU A 257 3.63 5.67 -10.28
N LEU A 258 2.95 4.60 -9.85
CA LEU A 258 2.02 4.62 -8.72
C LEU A 258 2.73 4.95 -7.40
N VAL A 259 3.91 4.36 -7.16
CA VAL A 259 4.73 4.64 -5.98
C VAL A 259 5.19 6.11 -5.97
N ARG A 260 5.67 6.62 -7.11
CA ARG A 260 6.12 8.02 -7.24
C ARG A 260 4.99 9.02 -7.01
N ASP A 261 3.82 8.75 -7.58
CA ASP A 261 2.63 9.58 -7.38
C ASP A 261 2.21 9.65 -5.91
N LEU A 262 2.27 8.51 -5.21
CA LEU A 262 1.97 8.42 -3.77
C LEU A 262 3.03 9.16 -2.94
N ASP A 263 4.31 9.08 -3.31
CA ASP A 263 5.36 9.86 -2.65
C ASP A 263 5.20 11.37 -2.84
N ALA A 264 4.81 11.81 -4.04
CA ALA A 264 4.53 13.21 -4.30
C ALA A 264 3.34 13.71 -3.48
N ALA A 265 2.28 12.90 -3.34
CA ALA A 265 1.13 13.23 -2.51
C ALA A 265 1.48 13.36 -1.01
N ARG A 266 2.36 12.48 -0.51
CA ARG A 266 2.75 12.42 0.92
C ARG A 266 3.86 13.38 1.32
N SER A 267 4.64 13.88 0.37
CA SER A 267 5.68 14.90 0.61
C SER A 267 5.16 16.33 0.53
N GLY A 268 3.98 16.53 -0.09
CA GLY A 268 3.31 17.83 -0.18
C GLY A 268 2.30 18.13 0.93
N SER A 269 2.08 17.21 1.87
CA SER A 269 1.22 17.37 3.07
C SER A 269 2.03 17.70 4.31
#